data_AF-A0A968JUX8-F1
#
_entry.id   AF-A0A968JUX8-F1
#
_cell.length_a   1.000
_cell.length_b   1.000
_cell.length_c   1.000
_cell.angle_alpha   90.00
_cell.angle_beta   90.00
_cell.angle_gamma   90.00
#
_symmetry.space_group_name_H-M   'P 1'
#
loop_
_entity.id
_entity.type
_entity.pdbx_description
1 polymer ?
#
loop_
_entity_poly.entity_id
_entity_poly.type
_entity_poly.pdbx_seq_one_letter_code
_entity_poly.pdbx_strand_id
1 'polypeptide(L)'
;MPGHIVVFLCPLGAMFRVTSVFSRRHLTITPSNCTQCKLCSGSCPFDAIDRPTDEKTMASSKNYFKRFFIYLALLPAFIFLGGFAISSSHVFLAKAHPDVYLAHLLTKHPELKNDVSNLDIKTFMSSGRSMDDLVQQANIITGKFQTGGWYLGGFIGLVIGITLINSVVFRKRTDYEPNKSNCFSCGRCLKYCPVKE
;
A
#
# COMPACT_ATOMS: atom_id res chain seq x y z
N MET A 1 24.91 9.07 6.67
CA MET A 1 24.29 7.83 6.14
C MET A 1 24.19 6.64 7.12
N PRO A 2 24.73 6.62 8.37
CA PRO A 2 24.49 5.49 9.29
C PRO A 2 23.25 5.64 10.21
N GLY A 3 22.62 6.82 10.30
CA GLY A 3 21.54 7.08 11.27
C GLY A 3 20.13 6.61 10.89
N HIS A 4 19.86 6.35 9.61
CA HIS A 4 18.50 5.99 9.16
C HIS A 4 18.14 4.52 9.37
N ILE A 5 19.12 3.62 9.49
CA ILE A 5 18.89 2.17 9.55
C ILE A 5 18.51 1.72 10.98
N VAL A 6 19.08 2.35 12.01
CA VAL A 6 18.88 1.95 13.42
C VAL A 6 17.46 2.23 13.93
N VAL A 7 16.83 3.31 13.43
CA VAL A 7 15.48 3.71 13.86
C VAL A 7 14.41 2.72 13.39
N PHE A 8 14.64 2.02 12.27
CA PHE A 8 13.66 1.07 11.72
C PHE A 8 13.65 -0.28 12.47
N LEU A 9 14.77 -0.67 13.10
CA LEU A 9 14.88 -1.92 13.84
C LEU A 9 14.50 -1.82 15.33
N CYS A 10 14.32 -0.60 15.87
CA CYS A 10 13.93 -0.42 17.26
C CYS A 10 12.39 -0.34 17.39
N PRO A 11 11.74 -1.26 18.13
CA PRO A 11 10.28 -1.27 18.32
C PRO A 11 9.75 0.08 18.85
N LEU A 12 10.49 0.70 19.76
CA LEU A 12 10.17 2.01 20.32
C LEU A 12 10.29 3.13 19.28
N GLY A 13 11.28 3.09 18.39
CA GLY A 13 11.46 4.06 17.31
C GLY A 13 10.28 4.08 16.33
N ALA A 14 9.73 2.91 16.01
CA ALA A 14 8.55 2.80 15.16
C ALA A 14 7.30 3.42 15.81
N MET A 15 7.07 3.19 17.11
CA MET A 15 5.93 3.79 17.82
C MET A 15 6.05 5.31 17.91
N PHE A 16 7.22 5.84 18.27
CA PHE A 16 7.42 7.28 18.39
C PHE A 16 7.33 8.02 17.05
N ARG A 17 7.67 7.35 15.94
CA ARG A 17 7.52 7.94 14.60
C ARG A 17 6.06 8.23 14.26
N VAL A 18 5.15 7.30 14.56
CA VAL A 18 3.72 7.46 14.28
C VAL A 18 3.11 8.54 15.16
N THR A 19 3.43 8.54 16.45
CA THR A 19 2.91 9.55 17.39
C THR A 19 3.45 10.95 17.11
N SER A 20 4.70 11.07 16.67
CA SER A 20 5.32 12.35 16.30
C SER A 20 4.67 12.97 15.06
N VAL A 21 4.30 12.17 14.05
CA VAL A 21 3.60 12.66 12.84
C VAL A 21 2.21 13.20 13.17
N PHE A 22 1.51 12.60 14.15
CA PHE A 22 0.17 13.03 14.55
C PHE A 22 0.18 14.21 15.54
N SER A 23 1.34 14.55 16.12
CA SER A 23 1.43 15.68 17.05
C SER A 23 1.22 17.02 16.33
N ARG A 24 0.22 17.78 16.79
CA ARG A 24 -0.05 19.15 16.34
C ARG A 24 0.97 20.16 16.87
N ARG A 25 1.64 19.84 17.99
CA ARG A 25 2.66 20.69 18.62
C ARG A 25 4.03 20.10 18.32
N HIS A 26 4.68 20.66 17.30
CA HIS A 26 6.02 20.26 16.91
C HIS A 26 6.95 21.47 17.02
N LEU A 27 8.16 21.24 17.53
CA LEU A 27 9.17 22.29 17.64
C LEU A 27 9.47 22.86 16.24
N THR A 28 9.58 24.19 16.15
CA THR A 28 10.13 24.92 14.99
C THR A 28 11.51 25.48 15.36
N ILE A 29 12.44 25.50 14.40
CA ILE A 29 13.84 25.94 14.65
C ILE A 29 13.92 27.47 14.76
N THR A 30 13.17 28.18 13.93
CA THR A 30 13.18 29.64 13.87
C THR A 30 11.85 30.17 14.41
N PRO A 31 11.86 31.13 15.35
CA PRO A 31 10.64 31.83 15.78
C PRO A 31 10.16 32.85 14.72
N SER A 32 11.07 33.37 13.89
CA SER A 32 10.81 34.32 12.78
C SER A 32 11.44 33.81 11.46
N ASN A 33 11.89 34.69 10.55
CA ASN A 33 12.35 34.32 9.21
C ASN A 33 13.74 33.63 9.21
N CYS A 34 13.87 32.53 8.47
CA CYS A 34 15.13 31.80 8.32
C CYS A 34 16.07 32.52 7.33
N THR A 35 17.31 32.80 7.73
CA THR A 35 18.35 33.40 6.86
C THR A 35 19.22 32.37 6.14
N GLN A 36 18.84 31.08 6.17
CA GLN A 36 19.54 29.97 5.51
C GLN A 36 21.05 29.85 5.83
N CYS A 37 21.46 30.26 7.03
CA CYS A 37 22.86 30.29 7.49
C CYS A 37 23.53 28.91 7.69
N LYS A 38 22.78 27.81 7.63
CA LYS A 38 23.25 26.41 7.77
C LYS A 38 23.80 25.99 9.15
N LEU A 39 23.90 26.89 10.14
CA LEU A 39 24.43 26.56 11.48
C LEU A 39 23.65 25.44 12.19
N CYS A 40 22.31 25.43 12.05
CA CYS A 40 21.48 24.42 12.68
C CYS A 40 21.64 23.01 12.08
N SER A 41 22.06 22.89 10.81
CA SER A 41 22.07 21.62 10.07
C SER A 41 22.93 20.53 10.71
N GLY A 42 24.09 20.89 11.27
CA GLY A 42 25.00 19.96 11.96
C GLY A 42 24.69 19.76 13.45
N SER A 43 23.71 20.47 14.01
CA SER A 43 23.42 20.43 15.45
C SER A 43 22.59 19.21 15.87
N CYS A 44 21.90 18.56 14.93
CA CYS A 44 21.03 17.44 15.24
C CYS A 44 21.82 16.13 15.27
N PRO A 45 21.95 15.45 16.43
CA PRO A 45 22.64 14.16 16.51
C PRO A 45 21.94 13.05 15.71
N PHE A 46 20.66 13.23 15.40
CA PHE A 46 19.84 12.29 14.63
C PHE A 46 19.65 12.71 13.17
N ASP A 47 20.33 13.78 12.72
CA ASP A 47 20.22 14.32 11.36
C ASP A 47 18.75 14.55 10.92
N ALA A 48 17.91 15.00 11.87
CA ALA A 48 16.47 15.15 11.68
C ALA A 48 16.07 16.56 11.19
N ILE A 49 16.99 17.28 10.53
CA ILE A 49 16.73 18.62 9.98
C ILE A 49 16.69 18.50 8.46
N ASP A 50 15.51 18.76 7.90
CA ASP A 50 15.28 18.77 6.47
C ASP A 50 15.87 20.05 5.85
N ARG A 51 16.62 19.90 4.75
CA ARG A 51 17.23 21.01 4.02
C ARG A 51 16.22 21.65 3.04
N PRO A 52 16.39 22.94 2.69
CA PRO A 52 15.59 23.57 1.66
C PRO A 52 15.80 22.87 0.31
N THR A 53 14.71 22.73 -0.46
CA THR A 53 14.74 22.15 -1.81
C THR A 53 15.37 23.14 -2.81
N ASP A 54 16.26 22.67 -3.67
CA ASP A 54 17.00 23.50 -4.65
C ASP A 54 16.06 24.31 -5.57
N GLU A 55 16.44 25.55 -5.89
CA GLU A 55 15.64 26.48 -6.70
C GLU A 55 15.24 25.92 -8.08
N LYS A 56 16.09 25.07 -8.67
CA LYS A 56 15.81 24.38 -9.94
C LYS A 56 14.57 23.45 -9.86
N THR A 57 14.28 22.91 -8.68
CA THR A 57 13.04 22.12 -8.45
C THR A 57 11.82 23.01 -8.22
N MET A 58 11.99 24.25 -7.76
CA MET A 58 10.90 25.20 -7.55
C MET A 58 10.24 25.69 -8.85
N ALA A 59 11.03 25.86 -9.93
CA ALA A 59 10.54 26.28 -11.24
C ALA A 59 9.66 25.24 -11.95
N SER A 60 9.74 23.95 -11.58
CA SER A 60 8.98 22.86 -12.20
C SER A 60 7.59 22.63 -11.59
N SER A 61 7.11 23.51 -10.70
CA SER A 61 5.84 23.36 -9.96
C SER A 61 4.63 23.06 -10.86
N LYS A 62 4.52 23.73 -12.01
CA LYS A 62 3.40 23.53 -12.96
C LYS A 62 3.38 22.13 -13.58
N ASN A 63 4.56 21.56 -13.82
CA ASN A 63 4.71 20.20 -14.33
C ASN A 63 4.36 19.14 -13.28
N TYR A 64 4.60 19.44 -12.00
CA TYR A 64 4.28 18.55 -10.90
C TYR A 64 2.76 18.43 -10.69
N PHE A 65 2.02 19.54 -10.65
CA PHE A 65 0.55 19.47 -10.56
C PHE A 65 -0.06 18.70 -11.73
N LYS A 66 0.44 18.93 -12.96
CA LYS A 66 0.00 18.18 -14.14
C LYS A 66 0.25 16.68 -14.00
N ARG A 67 1.44 16.28 -13.54
CA ARG A 67 1.76 14.87 -13.25
C ARG A 67 0.86 14.30 -12.17
N PHE A 68 0.66 15.00 -11.06
CA PHE A 68 -0.23 14.58 -9.98
C PHE A 68 -1.65 14.31 -10.49
N PHE A 69 -2.23 15.24 -11.27
CA PHE A 69 -3.56 15.03 -11.87
C PHE A 69 -3.59 13.88 -12.87
N ILE A 70 -2.52 13.67 -13.65
CA ILE A 70 -2.42 12.50 -14.55
C ILE A 70 -2.43 11.19 -13.75
N TYR A 71 -1.64 11.08 -12.68
CA TYR A 71 -1.63 9.86 -11.84
C TYR A 71 -2.94 9.66 -11.09
N LEU A 72 -3.58 10.75 -10.65
CA LEU A 72 -4.91 10.71 -10.04
C LEU A 72 -5.97 10.20 -11.04
N ALA A 73 -5.88 10.61 -12.31
CA ALA A 73 -6.72 10.11 -13.38
C ALA A 73 -6.39 8.65 -13.77
N LEU A 74 -5.13 8.20 -13.61
CA LEU A 74 -4.72 6.82 -13.83
C LEU A 74 -5.14 5.86 -12.70
N LEU A 75 -5.41 6.37 -11.50
CA LEU A 75 -5.81 5.56 -10.35
C LEU A 75 -7.06 4.71 -10.62
N PRO A 76 -8.19 5.24 -11.14
CA PRO A 76 -9.32 4.39 -11.49
C PRO A 76 -8.95 3.37 -12.57
N ALA A 77 -8.07 3.71 -13.52
CA ALA A 77 -7.61 2.76 -14.53
C ALA A 77 -6.87 1.57 -13.90
N PHE A 78 -6.03 1.79 -12.88
CA PHE A 78 -5.38 0.70 -12.14
C PHE A 78 -6.36 -0.16 -11.36
N ILE A 79 -7.38 0.43 -10.74
CA ILE A 79 -8.44 -0.32 -10.03
C ILE A 79 -9.20 -1.20 -11.00
N PHE A 80 -9.60 -0.66 -12.16
CA PHE A 80 -10.31 -1.42 -13.20
C PHE A 80 -9.45 -2.52 -13.80
N LEU A 81 -8.19 -2.23 -14.14
CA LEU A 81 -7.25 -3.22 -14.67
C LEU A 81 -6.97 -4.33 -13.65
N GLY A 82 -6.76 -3.98 -12.38
CA GLY A 82 -6.54 -4.94 -11.30
C GLY A 82 -7.76 -5.82 -11.06
N GLY A 83 -8.95 -5.22 -10.96
CA GLY A 83 -10.22 -5.93 -10.82
C GLY A 83 -10.49 -6.87 -11.99
N PHE A 84 -10.27 -6.42 -13.23
CA PHE A 84 -10.46 -7.23 -14.44
C PHE A 84 -9.46 -8.40 -14.53
N ALA A 85 -8.17 -8.14 -14.25
CA ALA A 85 -7.13 -9.17 -14.30
C ALA A 85 -7.38 -10.32 -13.30
N ILE A 86 -7.82 -10.00 -12.08
CA ILE A 86 -8.09 -11.00 -11.05
C ILE A 86 -9.44 -11.67 -11.24
N SER A 87 -10.48 -10.91 -11.60
CA SER A 87 -11.80 -11.48 -11.89
C SER A 87 -11.79 -12.39 -13.11
N SER A 88 -10.97 -12.14 -14.14
CA SER A 88 -10.82 -13.08 -15.28
C SER A 88 -10.20 -14.42 -14.85
N SER A 89 -9.36 -14.42 -13.81
CA SER A 89 -8.72 -15.62 -13.25
C SER A 89 -9.63 -16.40 -12.27
N HIS A 90 -10.90 -16.00 -12.10
CA HIS A 90 -11.84 -16.63 -11.17
C HIS A 90 -12.01 -18.13 -11.38
N VAL A 91 -11.92 -18.63 -12.62
CA VAL A 91 -12.04 -20.07 -12.94
C VAL A 91 -10.88 -20.88 -12.36
N PHE A 92 -9.68 -20.30 -12.31
CA PHE A 92 -8.51 -20.97 -11.72
C PHE A 92 -8.59 -20.98 -10.19
N LEU A 93 -8.99 -19.85 -9.60
CA LEU A 93 -9.17 -19.71 -8.15
C LEU A 93 -10.32 -20.58 -7.61
N ALA A 94 -11.43 -20.69 -8.34
CA ALA A 94 -12.57 -21.50 -7.92
C ALA A 94 -12.25 -23.00 -7.90
N LYS A 95 -11.33 -23.48 -8.76
CA LYS A 95 -10.86 -24.88 -8.76
C LYS A 95 -10.07 -25.27 -7.52
N ALA A 96 -9.62 -24.32 -6.70
CA ALA A 96 -9.03 -24.63 -5.40
C ALA A 96 -10.06 -25.18 -4.40
N HIS A 97 -11.37 -24.98 -4.66
CA HIS A 97 -12.43 -25.54 -3.81
C HIS A 97 -12.74 -26.99 -4.22
N PRO A 98 -12.79 -27.94 -3.26
CA PRO A 98 -12.97 -29.37 -3.56
C PRO A 98 -14.27 -29.66 -4.32
N ASP A 99 -15.39 -29.03 -3.95
CA ASP A 99 -16.68 -29.23 -4.65
C ASP A 99 -16.67 -28.75 -6.12
N VAL A 100 -15.95 -27.65 -6.40
CA VAL A 100 -15.84 -27.09 -7.76
C VAL A 100 -14.91 -27.96 -8.59
N TYR A 101 -13.81 -28.44 -8.00
CA TYR A 101 -12.91 -29.39 -8.63
C TYR A 101 -13.64 -30.70 -8.98
N LEU A 102 -14.39 -31.26 -8.03
CA LEU A 102 -15.15 -32.49 -8.22
C LEU A 102 -16.24 -32.33 -9.28
N ALA A 103 -17.00 -31.23 -9.26
CA ALA A 103 -17.99 -30.93 -10.30
C ALA A 103 -17.33 -30.87 -11.68
N HIS A 104 -16.22 -30.13 -11.82
CA HIS A 104 -15.51 -30.01 -13.09
C HIS A 104 -14.88 -31.35 -13.55
N LEU A 105 -14.44 -32.21 -12.62
CA LEU A 105 -13.90 -33.54 -12.91
C LEU A 105 -14.99 -34.48 -13.43
N LEU A 106 -16.13 -34.56 -12.74
CA LEU A 106 -17.25 -35.44 -13.12
C LEU A 106 -17.97 -34.98 -14.39
N THR A 107 -17.98 -33.67 -14.68
CA THR A 107 -18.49 -33.15 -15.96
C THR A 107 -17.56 -33.45 -17.14
N LYS A 108 -16.22 -33.40 -16.94
CA LYS A 108 -15.25 -33.73 -18.00
C LYS A 108 -15.10 -35.22 -18.27
N HIS A 109 -15.22 -36.03 -17.22
CA HIS A 109 -14.98 -37.48 -17.25
C HIS A 109 -16.16 -38.22 -16.62
N PRO A 110 -17.30 -38.32 -17.31
CA PRO A 110 -18.48 -39.02 -16.81
C PRO A 110 -18.23 -40.52 -16.54
N GLU A 111 -17.22 -41.11 -17.18
CA GLU A 111 -16.77 -42.50 -16.97
C GLU A 111 -16.22 -42.76 -15.56
N LEU A 112 -15.69 -41.72 -14.89
CA LEU A 112 -15.14 -41.83 -13.53
C LEU A 112 -16.21 -41.96 -12.45
N LYS A 113 -17.50 -41.79 -12.79
CA LYS A 113 -18.62 -41.92 -11.85
C LYS A 113 -18.67 -43.29 -11.16
N ASN A 114 -18.16 -44.33 -11.83
CA ASN A 114 -18.14 -45.69 -11.31
C ASN A 114 -16.78 -46.09 -10.71
N ASP A 115 -15.80 -45.18 -10.72
CA ASP A 115 -14.47 -45.45 -10.20
C ASP A 115 -14.43 -45.19 -8.69
N VAL A 116 -14.59 -46.27 -7.92
CA VAL A 116 -14.65 -46.27 -6.45
C VAL A 116 -13.25 -46.15 -5.81
N SER A 117 -12.18 -46.06 -6.61
CA SER A 117 -10.80 -45.93 -6.12
C SER A 117 -10.50 -44.53 -5.56
N ASN A 118 -11.26 -43.50 -5.98
CA ASN A 118 -11.05 -42.13 -5.57
C ASN A 118 -11.93 -41.76 -4.35
N LEU A 119 -11.30 -41.28 -3.27
CA LEU A 119 -11.98 -41.02 -1.99
C LEU A 119 -13.06 -39.93 -2.10
N ASP A 120 -12.83 -38.91 -2.93
CA ASP A 120 -13.74 -37.78 -3.11
C ASP A 120 -15.03 -38.20 -3.85
N ILE A 121 -14.88 -39.05 -4.88
CA ILE A 121 -16.01 -39.61 -5.64
C ILE A 121 -16.83 -40.55 -4.74
N LYS A 122 -16.15 -41.40 -3.96
CA LYS A 122 -16.81 -42.31 -3.00
C LYS A 122 -17.61 -41.54 -1.94
N THR A 123 -17.02 -40.49 -1.37
CA THR A 123 -17.69 -39.63 -0.39
C THR A 123 -18.92 -38.97 -0.99
N PHE A 124 -18.80 -38.42 -2.20
CA PHE A 124 -19.94 -37.79 -2.89
C PHE A 124 -21.06 -38.79 -3.22
N MET A 125 -20.73 -39.97 -3.76
CA MET A 125 -21.74 -41.00 -4.05
C MET A 125 -22.42 -41.52 -2.78
N SER A 126 -21.70 -41.62 -1.66
CA SER A 126 -22.30 -41.98 -0.36
C SER A 126 -23.18 -40.89 0.24
N SER A 127 -22.97 -39.62 -0.15
CA SER A 127 -23.77 -38.48 0.32
C SER A 127 -25.16 -38.39 -0.32
N GLY A 128 -25.42 -39.17 -1.38
CA GLY A 128 -26.73 -39.24 -2.04
C GLY A 128 -27.17 -37.97 -2.78
N ARG A 129 -26.28 -36.99 -2.96
CA ARG A 129 -26.59 -35.75 -3.69
C ARG A 129 -26.68 -36.00 -5.20
N SER A 130 -27.58 -35.29 -5.87
CA SER A 130 -27.69 -35.34 -7.33
C SER A 130 -26.53 -34.59 -7.98
N MET A 131 -26.14 -35.02 -9.19
CA MET A 131 -25.11 -34.33 -9.97
C MET A 131 -25.49 -32.88 -10.28
N ASP A 132 -26.78 -32.63 -10.53
CA ASP A 132 -27.28 -31.29 -10.83
C ASP A 132 -27.13 -30.33 -9.64
N ASP A 133 -27.36 -30.81 -8.41
CA ASP A 133 -27.17 -30.02 -7.19
C ASP A 133 -25.69 -29.67 -6.98
N LEU A 134 -24.77 -30.61 -7.26
CA LEU A 134 -23.33 -30.36 -7.18
C LEU A 134 -22.87 -29.29 -8.18
N VAL A 135 -23.34 -29.37 -9.43
CA VAL A 135 -23.01 -28.38 -10.47
C VAL A 135 -23.60 -27.01 -10.13
N GLN A 136 -24.82 -26.96 -9.59
CA GLN A 136 -25.45 -25.72 -9.16
C GLN A 136 -24.68 -25.06 -8.01
N GLN A 137 -24.25 -25.83 -7.01
CA GLN A 137 -23.42 -25.33 -5.92
C GLN A 137 -22.06 -24.84 -6.41
N ALA A 138 -21.42 -25.57 -7.32
CA ALA A 138 -20.16 -25.17 -7.93
C ALA A 138 -20.28 -23.84 -8.70
N ASN A 139 -21.39 -23.62 -9.40
CA ASN A 139 -21.66 -22.36 -10.10
C ASN A 139 -21.89 -21.19 -9.13
N ILE A 140 -22.63 -21.39 -8.05
CA ILE A 140 -22.83 -20.37 -7.01
C ILE A 140 -21.50 -19.97 -6.37
N ILE A 141 -20.66 -20.96 -6.05
CA ILE A 141 -19.32 -20.74 -5.48
C ILE A 141 -18.45 -19.96 -6.48
N THR A 142 -18.44 -20.37 -7.75
CA THR A 142 -17.67 -19.70 -8.81
C THR A 142 -18.11 -18.25 -9.00
N GLY A 143 -19.42 -17.96 -8.93
CA GLY A 143 -19.96 -16.60 -8.97
C GLY A 143 -19.49 -15.72 -7.79
N LYS A 144 -19.41 -16.29 -6.58
CA LYS A 144 -18.85 -15.59 -5.40
C LYS A 144 -17.36 -15.29 -5.57
N PHE A 145 -16.59 -16.17 -6.20
CA PHE A 145 -15.19 -15.90 -6.51
C PHE A 145 -15.00 -14.79 -7.54
N GLN A 146 -15.93 -14.64 -8.49
CA GLN A 146 -15.89 -13.55 -9.46
C GLN A 146 -16.07 -12.18 -8.78
N THR A 147 -17.06 -12.05 -7.88
CA THR A 147 -17.29 -10.81 -7.13
C THR A 147 -16.15 -10.53 -6.15
N GLY A 148 -15.66 -11.58 -5.46
CA GLY A 148 -14.48 -11.47 -4.60
C GLY A 148 -13.22 -11.04 -5.34
N GLY A 149 -13.02 -11.53 -6.58
CA GLY A 149 -11.91 -11.15 -7.44
C GLY A 149 -11.91 -9.68 -7.83
N TRP A 150 -13.09 -9.09 -8.05
CA TRP A 150 -13.23 -7.65 -8.29
C TRP A 150 -12.78 -6.82 -7.08
N TYR A 151 -13.21 -7.19 -5.87
CA TYR A 151 -12.80 -6.47 -4.65
C TYR A 151 -11.30 -6.60 -4.39
N LEU A 152 -10.75 -7.81 -4.49
CA LEU A 152 -9.34 -8.05 -4.24
C LEU A 152 -8.44 -7.39 -5.29
N GLY A 153 -8.81 -7.47 -6.57
CA GLY A 153 -8.10 -6.79 -7.66
C GLY A 153 -8.20 -5.27 -7.58
N GLY A 154 -9.36 -4.74 -7.21
CA GLY A 154 -9.54 -3.33 -6.95
C GLY A 154 -8.67 -2.84 -5.80
N PHE A 155 -8.58 -3.60 -4.70
CA PHE A 155 -7.72 -3.28 -3.56
C PHE A 155 -6.25 -3.24 -3.95
N ILE A 156 -5.75 -4.26 -4.68
CA ILE A 156 -4.36 -4.29 -5.14
C ILE A 156 -4.07 -3.12 -6.09
N GLY A 157 -4.97 -2.87 -7.05
CA GLY A 157 -4.85 -1.73 -7.97
C GLY A 157 -4.81 -0.39 -7.24
N LEU A 158 -5.62 -0.24 -6.19
CA LEU A 158 -5.65 0.96 -5.34
C LEU A 158 -4.34 1.15 -4.58
N VAL A 159 -3.79 0.10 -3.95
CA VAL A 159 -2.52 0.18 -3.21
C VAL A 159 -1.38 0.60 -4.14
N ILE A 160 -1.29 0.00 -5.33
CA ILE A 160 -0.28 0.36 -6.34
C ILE A 160 -0.48 1.80 -6.80
N GLY A 161 -1.71 2.20 -7.12
CA GLY A 161 -2.04 3.56 -7.55
C GLY A 161 -1.67 4.62 -6.52
N ILE A 162 -2.02 4.42 -5.25
CA ILE A 162 -1.67 5.35 -4.17
C ILE A 162 -0.15 5.44 -3.97
N THR A 163 0.54 4.31 -4.04
CA THR A 163 2.01 4.27 -3.89
C THR A 163 2.70 5.08 -4.99
N LEU A 164 2.24 4.96 -6.23
CA LEU A 164 2.74 5.75 -7.35
C LEU A 164 2.47 7.25 -7.17
N ILE A 165 1.26 7.63 -6.75
CA ILE A 165 0.94 9.04 -6.45
C ILE A 165 1.88 9.59 -5.38
N ASN A 166 2.07 8.86 -4.28
CA ASN A 166 2.93 9.29 -3.18
C ASN A 166 4.39 9.46 -3.61
N SER A 167 4.88 8.63 -4.55
CA SER A 167 6.25 8.75 -5.09
C SER A 167 6.47 10.04 -5.89
N VAL A 168 5.41 10.58 -6.50
CA VAL A 168 5.48 11.79 -7.31
C VAL A 168 5.38 13.02 -6.42
N VAL A 169 4.72 12.91 -5.26
CA VAL A 169 4.45 14.01 -4.33
C VAL A 169 5.73 14.55 -3.69
N PHE A 170 6.33 15.53 -4.36
CA PHE A 170 7.46 16.28 -3.82
C PHE A 170 6.95 17.37 -2.87
N ARG A 171 7.44 17.34 -1.63
CA ARG A 171 7.17 18.38 -0.63
C ARG A 171 8.17 19.51 -0.80
N LYS A 172 7.70 20.68 -1.25
CA LYS A 172 8.53 21.90 -1.34
C LYS A 172 8.90 22.38 0.07
N ARG A 173 10.19 22.67 0.28
CA ARG A 173 10.73 23.22 1.55
C ARG A 173 11.55 24.46 1.23
N THR A 174 11.15 25.61 1.74
CA THR A 174 11.87 26.88 1.53
C THR A 174 12.99 27.08 2.54
N ASP A 175 12.81 26.52 3.74
CA ASP A 175 13.66 26.77 4.90
C ASP A 175 14.16 25.47 5.54
N TYR A 176 15.11 25.62 6.48
CA TYR A 176 15.55 24.52 7.33
C TYR A 176 14.46 24.20 8.34
N GLU A 177 13.77 23.08 8.16
CA GLU A 177 12.69 22.65 9.02
C GLU A 177 13.02 21.31 9.71
N PRO A 178 12.59 21.10 10.96
CA PRO A 178 12.75 19.81 11.60
C PRO A 178 11.78 18.78 10.99
N ASN A 179 12.30 17.58 10.71
CA ASN A 179 11.52 16.49 10.15
C ASN A 179 10.55 15.93 11.19
N LYS A 180 9.24 16.08 10.96
CA LYS A 180 8.19 15.66 11.92
C LYS A 180 8.21 14.17 12.29
N SER A 181 8.82 13.31 11.47
CA SER A 181 8.86 11.87 11.71
C SER A 181 10.08 11.42 12.51
N ASN A 182 11.19 12.18 12.43
CA ASN A 182 12.48 11.80 13.04
C ASN A 182 12.92 12.75 14.16
N CYS A 183 12.29 13.91 14.31
CA CYS A 183 12.67 14.91 15.31
C CYS A 183 11.91 14.69 16.64
N PHE A 184 12.63 14.41 17.72
CA PHE A 184 12.07 14.29 19.07
C PHE A 184 11.82 15.65 19.77
N SER A 185 11.92 16.77 19.05
CA SER A 185 11.66 18.12 19.60
C SER A 185 12.50 18.50 20.84
N CYS A 186 13.73 17.97 20.97
CA CYS A 186 14.62 18.24 22.12
C CYS A 186 15.16 19.68 22.21
N GLY A 187 14.90 20.54 21.23
CA GLY A 187 15.28 21.96 21.25
C GLY A 187 16.78 22.26 21.06
N ARG A 188 17.64 21.27 20.84
CA ARG A 188 19.11 21.49 20.72
C ARG A 188 19.49 22.47 19.60
N CYS A 189 18.77 22.43 18.48
CA CYS A 189 18.96 23.31 17.33
C CYS A 189 18.70 24.80 17.62
N LEU A 190 17.87 25.12 18.61
CA LEU A 190 17.58 26.51 19.00
C LEU A 190 18.82 27.24 19.50
N LYS A 191 19.76 26.53 20.15
CA LYS A 191 21.01 27.13 20.65
C LYS A 191 21.94 27.63 19.54
N TYR A 192 21.84 27.02 18.36
CA TYR A 192 22.65 27.33 17.19
C TYR A 192 21.96 28.28 16.22
N CYS A 193 20.69 28.61 16.46
CA CYS A 193 19.97 29.58 15.65
C CYS A 193 20.46 30.99 16.02
N PRO A 194 21.00 31.77 15.06
CA PRO A 194 21.42 33.14 15.33
C PRO A 194 20.23 34.11 15.45
N VAL A 195 19.06 33.71 14.95
CA VAL A 195 17.82 34.51 15.00
C VAL A 195 17.13 34.23 16.34
N LYS A 196 17.31 35.16 17.27
CA LYS A 196 16.67 35.17 18.58
C LYS A 196 15.74 36.38 18.57
N GLU A 197 14.50 36.13 18.13
CA GLU A 197 13.44 37.11 17.91
C GLU A 197 13.57 37.90 16.60
#